data_AF-A0AA38LN58-F1
#
_entry.id   AF-A0AA38LN58-F1
#
_cell.length_a   1.000
_cell.length_b   1.000
_cell.length_c   1.000
_cell.angle_alpha   90.00
_cell.angle_beta   90.00
_cell.angle_gamma   90.00
#
_symmetry.space_group_name_H-M   'P 1'
#
loop_
_entity.id
_entity.type
_entity.pdbx_description
1 polymer ?
#
loop_
_entity_poly.entity_id
_entity_poly.type
_entity_poly.pdbx_seq_one_letter_code
_entity_poly.pdbx_strand_id
1 'polypeptide(L)'
;MATMFAFFTYGQTGTGKTFAMEGTEENHGVKYKTLEELFRVSNERKGQFKYDISVSVLEVYNEHIRDLLAAPPQPGQTVKKLEMKQVPEAVHHVPGLVEAQVHSMSEVWEVLQTG
;
A
#
# COMPACT_ATOMS: atom_id res chain seq x y z
N MET A 1 -11.81 -18.82 -4.64
CA MET A 1 -12.09 -17.67 -5.52
C MET A 1 -11.48 -16.45 -4.82
N ALA A 2 -10.44 -15.85 -5.37
CA ALA A 2 -9.84 -14.65 -4.78
C ALA A 2 -10.59 -13.43 -5.32
N THR A 3 -11.12 -12.58 -4.43
CA THR A 3 -11.78 -11.33 -4.82
C THR A 3 -10.75 -10.21 -4.71
N MET A 4 -10.50 -9.50 -5.80
CA MET A 4 -9.57 -8.36 -5.84
C MET A 4 -10.37 -7.06 -5.97
N PHE A 5 -10.10 -6.09 -5.08
CA PHE A 5 -10.68 -4.75 -5.13
C PHE A 5 -9.59 -3.74 -5.44
N ALA A 6 -9.88 -2.78 -6.33
CA ALA A 6 -8.96 -1.73 -6.70
C ALA A 6 -9.67 -0.37 -6.67
N PHE A 7 -9.02 0.61 -6.04
CA PHE A 7 -9.52 1.98 -5.94
C PHE A 7 -8.52 2.91 -6.61
N PHE A 8 -9.01 3.74 -7.54
CA PHE A 8 -8.19 4.72 -8.24
C PHE A 8 -8.92 6.07 -8.24
N THR A 9 -8.17 7.14 -8.02
CA THR A 9 -8.67 8.51 -8.20
C THR A 9 -8.13 9.08 -9.50
N TYR A 10 -9.00 9.68 -10.32
CA TYR A 10 -8.63 10.29 -11.61
C TYR A 10 -9.23 11.69 -11.72
N GLY A 11 -8.59 12.56 -12.50
CA GLY A 11 -8.99 13.96 -12.65
C GLY A 11 -7.81 14.91 -12.85
N GLN A 12 -8.12 16.17 -13.16
CA GLN A 12 -7.11 17.21 -13.39
C GLN A 12 -6.34 17.56 -12.11
N THR A 13 -5.14 18.13 -12.24
CA THR A 13 -4.40 18.69 -11.09
C THR A 13 -5.26 19.73 -10.37
N GLY A 14 -5.27 19.70 -9.04
CA GLY A 14 -6.08 20.60 -8.21
C GLY A 14 -7.52 20.14 -7.95
N THR A 15 -8.00 19.04 -8.53
CA THR A 15 -9.37 18.54 -8.28
C THR A 15 -9.53 17.70 -7.01
N GLY A 16 -8.56 17.75 -6.09
CA GLY A 16 -8.65 17.06 -4.81
C GLY A 16 -8.42 15.55 -4.83
N LYS A 17 -7.76 14.97 -5.85
CA LYS A 17 -7.44 13.53 -5.90
C LYS A 17 -6.71 13.03 -4.64
N THR A 18 -5.66 13.75 -4.25
CA THR A 18 -4.89 13.45 -3.03
C THR A 18 -5.76 13.60 -1.78
N PHE A 19 -6.61 14.63 -1.72
CA PHE A 19 -7.54 14.79 -0.61
C PHE A 19 -8.57 13.64 -0.53
N ALA A 20 -9.06 13.13 -1.66
CA ALA A 20 -9.99 12.00 -1.66
C ALA A 20 -9.30 10.68 -1.23
N MET A 21 -8.11 10.41 -1.75
CA MET A 21 -7.41 9.14 -1.48
C MET A 21 -6.70 9.13 -0.13
N GLU A 22 -5.96 10.19 0.18
CA GLU A 22 -5.13 10.34 1.37
C GLU A 22 -5.88 11.07 2.49
N GLY A 23 -6.52 12.19 2.16
CA GLY A 23 -7.18 13.07 3.12
C GLY A 23 -6.22 13.99 3.86
N THR A 24 -6.67 14.48 5.02
CA THR A 24 -5.86 15.18 6.02
C THR A 24 -5.88 14.41 7.34
N GLU A 25 -5.12 14.85 8.33
CA GLU A 25 -5.15 14.26 9.68
C GLU A 25 -6.54 14.40 10.33
N GLU A 26 -7.26 15.49 10.06
CA GLU A 26 -8.60 15.73 10.58
C GLU A 26 -9.70 15.06 9.74
N ASN A 27 -9.42 14.81 8.45
CA ASN A 27 -10.37 14.18 7.54
C ASN A 27 -9.68 13.15 6.66
N HIS A 28 -9.56 11.94 7.22
CA HIS A 28 -8.96 10.80 6.56
C HIS A 28 -9.65 10.43 5.24
N GLY A 29 -8.84 10.16 4.21
CA GLY A 29 -9.29 9.74 2.89
C GLY A 29 -9.66 8.26 2.81
N VAL A 30 -9.93 7.79 1.59
CA VAL A 30 -10.35 6.41 1.31
C VAL A 30 -9.32 5.40 1.82
N LYS A 31 -8.03 5.63 1.60
CA LYS A 31 -6.96 4.69 1.98
C LYS A 31 -7.03 4.32 3.47
N TYR A 32 -7.12 5.34 4.32
CA TYR A 32 -7.14 5.16 5.78
C TYR A 32 -8.45 4.49 6.24
N LYS A 33 -9.59 4.98 5.77
CA LYS A 33 -10.92 4.46 6.14
C LYS A 33 -11.09 2.98 5.75
N THR A 34 -10.55 2.58 4.60
CA THR A 34 -10.59 1.17 4.16
C THR A 34 -9.74 0.28 5.05
N LEU A 35 -8.55 0.71 5.45
CA LEU A 35 -7.68 -0.07 6.33
C LEU A 35 -8.27 -0.18 7.74
N GLU A 36 -8.80 0.91 8.29
CA GLU A 36 -9.49 0.92 9.58
C GLU A 36 -10.65 -0.09 9.61
N GLU A 37 -11.50 -0.07 8.59
CA GLU A 37 -12.61 -1.01 8.46
C GLU A 37 -12.13 -2.47 8.34
N LEU A 38 -11.05 -2.70 7.59
CA LEU A 38 -10.45 -4.03 7.42
C LEU A 38 -9.96 -4.59 8.76
N PHE A 39 -9.28 -3.78 9.58
CA PHE A 39 -8.87 -4.18 10.92
C PHE A 39 -10.05 -4.35 11.88
N ARG A 40 -11.08 -3.50 11.79
CA ARG A 40 -12.32 -3.65 12.58
C ARG A 40 -12.96 -5.02 12.33
N VAL A 41 -13.19 -5.37 11.07
CA VAL A 41 -13.81 -6.64 10.67
C VAL A 41 -12.93 -7.84 11.05
N SER A 42 -11.60 -7.72 10.86
CA SER A 42 -10.64 -8.74 11.28
C SER A 42 -10.75 -9.02 12.78
N ASN A 43 -10.79 -7.97 13.59
CA ASN A 43 -10.86 -8.10 15.04
C ASN A 43 -12.21 -8.65 15.54
N GLU A 44 -13.33 -8.23 14.93
CA GLU A 44 -14.67 -8.75 15.23
C GLU A 44 -14.78 -10.27 14.98
N ARG A 45 -14.01 -10.78 14.01
CA ARG A 45 -14.05 -12.17 13.57
C ARG A 45 -12.88 -13.01 14.09
N LYS A 46 -12.02 -12.45 14.94
CA LYS A 46 -10.77 -13.06 15.43
C LYS A 46 -10.96 -14.42 16.14
N GLY A 47 -12.14 -14.66 16.72
CA GLY A 47 -12.46 -15.95 17.35
C GLY A 47 -12.88 -17.06 16.38
N GLN A 48 -13.13 -16.73 15.11
CA GLN A 48 -13.63 -17.66 14.08
C GLN A 48 -12.65 -17.80 12.92
N PHE A 49 -11.90 -16.73 12.62
CA PHE A 49 -10.97 -16.66 11.49
C PHE A 49 -9.64 -16.06 11.94
N LYS A 50 -8.56 -16.56 11.35
CA LYS A 50 -7.23 -15.95 11.43
C LYS A 50 -7.00 -15.16 10.13
N TYR A 51 -6.64 -13.89 10.28
CA TYR A 51 -6.26 -13.01 9.17
C TYR A 51 -4.77 -12.73 9.24
N ASP A 52 -4.08 -12.86 8.12
CA ASP A 52 -2.72 -12.39 7.92
C ASP A 52 -2.79 -11.23 6.94
N ILE A 53 -2.34 -10.04 7.36
CA ILE A 53 -2.49 -8.78 6.62
C ILE A 53 -1.10 -8.21 6.36
N SER A 54 -0.80 -7.97 5.08
CA SER A 54 0.43 -7.32 4.62
C SER A 54 0.12 -5.99 3.95
N VAL A 55 1.01 -5.01 4.08
CA VAL A 55 0.98 -3.75 3.35
C VAL A 55 2.25 -3.59 2.53
N SER A 56 2.08 -3.13 1.30
CA SER A 56 3.17 -2.76 0.40
C SER A 56 2.86 -1.39 -0.20
N VAL A 57 3.85 -0.51 -0.30
CA VAL A 57 3.67 0.83 -0.86
C VAL A 57 4.72 1.08 -1.92
N LEU A 58 4.27 1.50 -3.10
CA LEU A 58 5.14 1.87 -4.21
C LEU A 58 4.70 3.20 -4.81
N GLU A 59 5.66 3.93 -5.33
CA GLU A 59 5.46 5.11 -6.15
C GLU A 59 5.90 4.78 -7.59
N VAL A 60 5.11 5.22 -8.56
CA VAL A 60 5.51 5.20 -9.97
C VAL A 60 5.74 6.64 -10.41
N TYR A 61 7.00 6.98 -10.69
CA TYR A 61 7.39 8.29 -11.18
C TYR A 61 8.23 8.14 -12.44
N ASN A 62 7.78 8.75 -13.54
CA ASN A 62 8.47 8.70 -14.84
C ASN A 62 8.83 7.26 -15.30
N GLU A 63 7.86 6.34 -15.28
CA GLU A 63 8.06 4.91 -15.59
C GLU A 63 9.05 4.17 -14.67
N HIS A 64 9.52 4.80 -13.60
CA HIS A 64 10.34 4.17 -12.58
C HIS A 64 9.48 3.79 -11.38
N ILE A 65 9.60 2.54 -10.95
CA ILE A 65 8.96 2.04 -9.73
C ILE A 65 9.94 2.21 -8.58
N ARG A 66 9.48 2.91 -7.55
CA ARG A 66 10.19 3.08 -6.29
C ARG A 66 9.41 2.40 -5.18
N ASP A 67 10.06 1.50 -4.47
CA ASP A 67 9.53 0.97 -3.22
C ASP A 67 9.65 2.03 -2.14
N LEU A 68 8.52 2.42 -1.54
CA LEU A 68 8.49 3.41 -0.46
C LEU A 68 8.76 2.78 0.92
N LEU A 69 8.63 1.47 1.06
CA LEU A 69 8.92 0.76 2.31
C LEU A 69 10.36 0.23 2.37
N ALA A 70 11.10 0.28 1.27
CA ALA A 70 12.49 -0.13 1.24
C ALA A 70 13.39 0.85 2.01
N ALA A 71 14.33 0.32 2.79
CA ALA A 71 15.33 1.12 3.49
C ALA A 71 16.08 2.04 2.50
N PRO A 72 16.37 3.31 2.90
CA PRO A 72 17.11 4.22 2.04
C PRO A 72 18.46 3.59 1.65
N PRO A 73 18.86 3.71 0.37
CA PRO A 73 20.11 3.12 -0.11
C PRO A 73 21.28 3.69 0.68
N GLN A 74 22.12 2.81 1.23
CA GLN A 74 23.37 3.22 1.87
C GLN A 74 24.32 3.83 0.81
N PRO A 75 25.25 4.73 1.17
CA PRO A 75 26.23 5.26 0.22
C PRO A 75 27.03 4.11 -0.41
N GLY A 76 26.91 3.93 -1.73
CA GLY A 76 27.54 2.82 -2.48
C GLY A 76 26.63 1.62 -2.79
N GLN A 77 25.38 1.62 -2.31
CA GLN A 77 24.39 0.60 -2.64
C GLN A 77 23.62 1.02 -3.90
N THR A 78 23.63 0.19 -4.94
CA THR A 78 22.78 0.38 -6.12
C THR A 78 21.31 0.23 -5.71
N VAL A 79 20.50 1.27 -5.94
CA VAL A 79 19.04 1.19 -5.78
C VAL A 79 18.54 -0.01 -6.58
N LYS A 80 17.88 -0.94 -5.90
CA LYS A 80 17.34 -2.15 -6.53
C LYS A 80 16.22 -1.69 -7.48
N LYS A 81 16.52 -1.64 -8.78
CA LYS A 81 15.54 -1.24 -9.81
C LYS A 81 14.45 -2.31 -9.85
N LEU A 82 13.25 -1.96 -9.39
CA LEU A 82 12.08 -2.81 -9.52
C LEU A 82 11.58 -2.70 -10.97
N GLU A 83 11.50 -3.83 -11.65
CA GLU A 83 10.96 -3.91 -13.01
C GLU A 83 9.66 -4.70 -12.98
N MET A 84 8.63 -4.18 -13.66
CA MET A 84 7.39 -4.91 -13.88
C MET A 84 7.68 -6.14 -14.73
N LYS A 85 7.47 -7.33 -14.18
CA LYS A 85 7.52 -8.58 -14.95
C LYS A 85 6.10 -9.02 -15.25
N GLN A 86 5.79 -9.15 -16.53
CA GLN A 86 4.51 -9.66 -16.99
C GLN A 86 4.54 -11.19 -16.90
N VAL A 87 3.76 -11.75 -15.97
CA VAL A 87 3.56 -13.20 -15.86
C VAL A 87 2.28 -13.56 -16.62
N PRO A 88 2.23 -14.67 -17.38
CA PRO A 88 1.08 -15.00 -18.24
C PRO A 88 -0.27 -15.16 -17.52
N GLU A 89 -0.28 -15.29 -16.19
CA GLU A 89 -1.49 -15.39 -15.38
C GLU A 89 -1.71 -14.11 -14.54
N ALA A 90 -2.36 -13.14 -15.18
CA ALA A 90 -3.30 -12.16 -14.63
C ALA A 90 -2.94 -11.24 -13.43
N VAL A 91 -1.79 -11.36 -12.78
CA VAL A 91 -1.39 -10.45 -11.70
C VAL A 91 -0.06 -9.79 -12.05
N HIS A 92 -0.11 -8.47 -12.29
CA HIS A 92 1.09 -7.65 -12.40
C HIS A 92 1.77 -7.60 -11.04
N HIS A 93 2.67 -8.56 -10.79
CA HIS A 93 3.47 -8.62 -9.59
C HIS A 93 4.72 -7.76 -9.79
N VAL A 94 5.08 -6.96 -8.77
CA VAL A 94 6.34 -6.22 -8.73
C VAL A 94 7.33 -7.03 -7.89
N PRO A 95 8.13 -7.93 -8.51
CA PRO A 95 9.02 -8.80 -7.76
C PRO A 95 10.08 -8.00 -7.01
N GLY A 96 10.12 -8.18 -5.70
CA GLY A 96 11.09 -7.53 -4.81
C GLY A 96 10.55 -6.30 -4.07
N LEU A 97 9.25 -6.01 -4.19
CA LEU A 97 8.57 -5.05 -3.33
C LEU A 97 8.53 -5.56 -1.89
N VAL A 98 8.77 -4.68 -0.93
CA VAL A 98 8.67 -4.97 0.49
C VAL A 98 7.20 -5.14 0.88
N GLU A 99 6.91 -6.27 1.51
CA GLU A 99 5.62 -6.55 2.15
C GLU A 99 5.81 -6.50 3.68
N ALA A 100 5.31 -5.44 4.30
CA ALA A 100 5.32 -5.30 5.76
C ALA A 100 4.10 -6.00 6.36
N GLN A 101 4.34 -6.97 7.26
CA GLN A 101 3.27 -7.56 8.06
C GLN A 101 2.75 -6.53 9.06
N VAL A 102 1.44 -6.41 9.17
CA VAL A 102 0.78 -5.48 10.08
C VAL A 102 -0.35 -6.18 10.84
N HIS A 103 -0.43 -5.91 12.14
CA HIS A 103 -1.42 -6.51 13.03
C HIS A 103 -2.40 -5.47 13.62
N SER A 104 -2.16 -4.19 13.39
CA SER A 104 -2.99 -3.10 13.88
C SER A 104 -2.93 -1.87 12.98
N MET A 105 -3.90 -0.97 13.13
CA MET A 105 -3.89 0.31 12.40
C MET A 105 -2.69 1.19 12.80
N SER A 106 -2.21 1.08 14.05
CA SER A 106 -1.02 1.80 14.51
C SER A 106 0.24 1.35 13.75
N GLU A 107 0.42 0.05 13.56
CA GLU A 107 1.55 -0.49 12.78
C GLU A 107 1.49 -0.07 11.32
N VAL A 108 0.29 -0.03 10.72
CA VAL A 108 0.12 0.53 9.37
C VAL A 108 0.64 1.96 9.32
N TRP A 109 0.29 2.79 10.30
CA TRP A 109 0.72 4.18 10.33
C TRP A 109 2.24 4.31 10.44
N GLU A 110 2.88 3.53 11.30
CA GLU A 110 4.34 3.48 11.43
C GLU A 110 5.02 3.06 10.11
N VAL A 111 4.47 2.06 9.43
CA VAL A 111 4.95 1.59 8.11
C VAL A 111 4.78 2.69 7.06
N LEU A 112 3.63 3.37 7.01
CA LEU A 112 3.36 4.43 6.05
C LEU A 112 4.23 5.67 6.28
N GLN A 113 4.64 5.96 7.52
CA GLN A 113 5.57 7.05 7.84
C GLN A 113 7.02 6.78 7.43
N THR A 114 7.36 5.53 7.10
CA THR A 114 8.73 5.15 6.70
C THR A 114 9.07 5.59 5.27
N GLY A 115 8.05 5.77 4.41
CA GLY A 115 8.18 6.19 3.01
C GLY A 115 8.02 7.69 2.79
#